data_AF-A0A7Z2Q0H3-F1
#
_entry.id   AF-A0A7Z2Q0H3-F1
#
_cell.length_a   1.000
_cell.length_b   1.000
_cell.length_c   1.000
_cell.angle_alpha   90.00
_cell.angle_beta   90.00
_cell.angle_gamma   90.00
#
_symmetry.space_group_name_H-M   'P 1'
#
loop_
_entity.id
_entity.type
_entity.pdbx_description
1 polymer ?
#
loop_
_entity_poly.entity_id
_entity_poly.type
_entity_poly.pdbx_seq_one_letter_code
_entity_poly.pdbx_strand_id
1 'polypeptide(L)'
;MKAALWLLLGLVIGCGAGWFVRDLAEQDVRASVTFSFNDKLADRQVPYLSATGSWRGGDLANKINTVRIVCDASESNCDLYQADVMSLSGQPWLSSYRNSFRITKLDAQSVVAEALPDVCIRQALTFDRVAKAVTMVRTKINREDVCSAVQDEPLTLYLGEPLR
;
A
#
# COMPACT_ATOMS: atom_id res chain seq x y z
N MET A 1 -49.72 -20.93 21.48
CA MET A 1 -49.25 -19.60 21.04
C MET A 1 -47.94 -19.15 21.69
N LYS A 2 -47.64 -19.43 22.97
CA LYS A 2 -46.39 -19.00 23.62
C LYS A 2 -45.11 -19.66 23.06
N ALA A 3 -45.13 -20.97 22.77
CA ALA A 3 -43.94 -21.71 22.31
C ALA A 3 -43.41 -21.25 20.94
N ALA A 4 -44.30 -20.88 20.01
CA ALA A 4 -43.92 -20.36 18.70
C ALA A 4 -43.23 -18.99 18.81
N LEU A 5 -43.64 -18.16 19.77
CA LEU A 5 -43.05 -16.84 20.03
C LEU A 5 -41.60 -16.97 20.56
N TRP A 6 -41.34 -17.95 21.44
CA TRP A 6 -40.00 -18.22 21.97
C TRP A 6 -39.04 -18.76 20.91
N LEU A 7 -39.53 -19.60 19.98
CA LEU A 7 -38.72 -20.10 18.86
C LEU A 7 -38.35 -18.98 17.88
N LEU A 8 -39.28 -18.07 17.57
CA LEU A 8 -39.01 -16.91 16.73
C LEU A 8 -38.00 -15.96 17.39
N LEU A 9 -38.11 -15.74 18.70
CA LEU A 9 -37.16 -14.90 19.44
C LEU A 9 -35.75 -15.51 19.42
N GLY A 10 -35.63 -16.83 19.61
CA GLY A 10 -34.36 -17.55 19.53
C GLY A 10 -33.71 -17.47 18.14
N LEU A 11 -34.51 -17.53 17.07
CA LEU A 11 -34.03 -17.35 15.70
C LEU A 11 -33.54 -15.94 15.43
N VAL A 12 -34.27 -14.90 15.87
CA VAL A 12 -33.86 -13.50 15.69
C VAL A 12 -32.55 -13.20 16.44
N ILE A 13 -32.42 -13.70 17.68
CA ILE A 13 -31.19 -13.52 18.48
C ILE A 13 -30.03 -14.33 17.88
N GLY A 14 -30.27 -15.56 17.43
CA GLY A 14 -29.26 -16.40 16.78
C GLY A 14 -28.77 -15.83 15.45
N CYS A 15 -29.66 -15.27 14.62
CA CYS A 15 -29.28 -14.61 13.37
C CYS A 15 -28.56 -13.28 13.62
N GLY A 16 -28.99 -12.48 14.61
CA GLY A 16 -28.30 -11.24 14.99
C GLY A 16 -26.90 -11.49 15.54
N ALA A 17 -26.76 -12.45 16.46
CA ALA A 17 -25.47 -12.86 16.99
C ALA A 17 -24.58 -13.51 15.92
N GLY A 18 -25.16 -14.32 15.02
CA GLY A 18 -24.45 -14.92 13.90
C GLY A 18 -23.89 -13.89 12.92
N TRP A 19 -24.60 -12.78 12.66
CA TRP A 19 -24.10 -11.69 11.83
C TRP A 19 -23.01 -10.87 12.53
N PHE A 20 -23.19 -10.54 13.81
CA PHE A 20 -22.18 -9.85 14.62
C PHE A 20 -20.88 -10.68 14.75
N VAL A 21 -20.99 -11.99 14.89
CA VAL A 21 -19.82 -12.88 14.96
C VAL A 21 -19.18 -13.06 13.57
N ARG A 22 -19.94 -12.94 12.48
CA ARG A 22 -19.39 -12.99 11.11
C ARG A 22 -18.51 -11.78 10.79
N ASP A 23 -18.93 -10.59 11.21
CA ASP A 23 -18.12 -9.36 11.11
C ASP A 23 -16.90 -9.38 12.03
N LEU A 24 -16.95 -10.15 13.14
CA LEU A 24 -15.80 -10.37 14.03
C LEU A 24 -14.88 -11.51 13.57
N ALA A 25 -15.36 -12.42 12.73
CA ALA A 25 -14.63 -13.59 12.23
C ALA A 25 -14.03 -13.40 10.83
N GLU A 26 -14.42 -12.36 10.09
CA GLU A 26 -13.53 -11.81 9.07
C GLU A 26 -12.33 -11.20 9.78
N GLN A 27 -11.31 -12.03 10.01
CA GLN A 27 -9.96 -11.53 10.20
C GLN A 27 -9.68 -10.57 9.05
N ASP A 28 -9.66 -9.28 9.35
CA ASP A 28 -9.17 -8.29 8.43
C ASP A 28 -7.68 -8.58 8.18
N VAL A 29 -7.40 -9.31 7.10
CA VAL A 29 -6.04 -9.61 6.63
C VAL A 29 -5.25 -8.30 6.40
N ARG A 30 -5.93 -7.13 6.41
CA ARG A 30 -5.36 -5.80 6.20
C ARG A 30 -4.73 -5.15 7.44
N ALA A 31 -4.84 -5.71 8.65
CA ALA A 31 -4.43 -4.99 9.85
C ALA A 31 -3.30 -5.67 10.66
N SER A 32 -2.07 -5.15 10.47
CA SER A 32 -0.92 -5.20 11.40
C SER A 32 -0.13 -6.54 11.40
N VAL A 33 1.20 -6.63 11.46
CA VAL A 33 2.21 -5.81 12.15
C VAL A 33 3.61 -6.09 11.56
N THR A 34 4.04 -5.47 10.46
CA THR A 34 5.51 -5.30 10.24
C THR A 34 5.82 -4.17 9.27
N PHE A 35 5.17 -3.02 9.47
CA PHE A 35 5.80 -1.82 8.92
C PHE A 35 7.18 -1.68 9.58
N SER A 36 8.22 -1.66 8.76
CA SER A 36 9.59 -1.41 9.20
C SER A 36 10.14 -0.27 8.38
N PHE A 37 10.87 0.62 9.06
CA PHE A 37 11.56 1.73 8.46
C PHE A 37 12.98 1.76 9.02
N ASN A 38 13.97 1.57 8.16
CA ASN A 38 15.37 1.64 8.52
C ASN A 38 15.99 2.85 7.84
N ASP A 39 16.41 3.82 8.64
CA ASP A 39 17.22 4.95 8.18
C ASP A 39 18.67 4.70 8.60
N LYS A 40 19.52 4.47 7.61
CA LYS A 40 20.96 4.28 7.74
C LYS A 40 21.73 5.27 6.88
N LEU A 41 21.14 6.42 6.52
CA LEU A 41 21.82 7.42 5.68
C LEU A 41 23.04 8.06 6.36
N ALA A 42 23.14 7.98 7.69
CA ALA A 42 24.32 8.42 8.43
C ALA A 42 25.45 7.36 8.48
N ASP A 43 25.20 6.14 8.04
CA ASP A 43 26.20 5.08 7.95
C ASP A 43 27.18 5.40 6.82
N ARG A 44 28.48 5.45 7.13
CA ARG A 44 29.53 5.82 6.16
C ARG A 44 29.93 4.67 5.24
N GLN A 45 29.62 3.43 5.61
CA GLN A 45 29.96 2.25 4.82
C GLN A 45 28.82 1.87 3.88
N VAL A 46 27.58 1.95 4.37
CA VAL A 46 26.39 1.58 3.58
C VAL A 46 25.26 2.57 3.86
N PRO A 47 25.25 3.76 3.20
CA PRO A 47 24.20 4.75 3.41
C PRO A 47 22.93 4.36 2.67
N TYR A 48 21.97 3.78 3.38
CA TYR A 48 20.69 3.36 2.78
C TYR A 48 19.47 3.76 3.61
N LEU A 49 18.32 3.70 2.96
CA LEU A 49 17.03 3.90 3.60
C LEU A 49 16.08 2.81 3.09
N SER A 50 15.33 2.14 3.96
CA SER A 50 14.42 1.07 3.52
C SER A 50 13.11 1.09 4.26
N ALA A 51 12.03 0.75 3.57
CA ALA A 51 10.72 0.54 4.17
C ALA A 51 10.10 -0.77 3.69
N THR A 52 9.49 -1.53 4.61
CA THR A 52 8.74 -2.74 4.26
C THR A 52 7.35 -2.65 4.86
N GLY A 53 6.32 -3.10 4.14
CA GLY A 53 4.95 -3.14 4.64
C GLY A 53 3.93 -3.41 3.54
N SER A 54 2.69 -2.99 3.76
CA SER A 54 1.58 -3.09 2.81
C SER A 54 1.02 -1.71 2.52
N TRP A 55 0.80 -1.39 1.24
CA TRP A 55 0.26 -0.08 0.88
C TRP A 55 -1.14 0.13 1.47
N ARG A 56 -1.41 1.36 1.90
CA ARG A 56 -2.72 1.86 2.32
C ARG A 56 -3.10 3.05 1.43
N GLY A 57 -4.39 3.30 1.23
CA GLY A 57 -4.87 4.48 0.49
C GLY A 57 -5.54 4.14 -0.84
N GLY A 58 -6.54 4.93 -1.24
CA GLY A 58 -7.39 4.70 -2.41
C GLY A 58 -8.20 3.39 -2.36
N ASP A 59 -9.11 3.21 -3.32
CA ASP A 59 -9.76 1.92 -3.58
C ASP A 59 -8.73 0.95 -4.17
N LEU A 60 -7.89 0.37 -3.30
CA LEU A 60 -6.94 -0.66 -3.70
C LEU A 60 -7.70 -1.86 -4.26
N ALA A 61 -7.42 -2.18 -5.53
CA ALA A 61 -8.02 -3.32 -6.21
C ALA A 61 -7.73 -4.67 -5.52
N ASN A 62 -6.59 -4.78 -4.80
CA ASN A 62 -6.17 -5.99 -4.11
C ASN A 62 -5.96 -5.76 -2.62
N LYS A 63 -6.46 -6.68 -1.78
CA LYS A 63 -6.40 -6.58 -0.31
C LYS A 63 -5.07 -7.04 0.29
N ILE A 64 -4.27 -7.80 -0.46
CA ILE A 64 -3.00 -8.39 0.00
C ILE A 64 -1.89 -7.96 -0.95
N ASN A 65 -1.11 -7.00 -0.49
CA ASN A 65 0.10 -6.52 -1.14
C ASN A 65 1.24 -6.44 -0.11
N THR A 66 2.41 -6.93 -0.48
CA THR A 66 3.63 -6.74 0.31
C THR A 66 4.63 -5.94 -0.51
N VAL A 67 5.29 -5.01 0.15
CA VAL A 67 6.14 -4.02 -0.47
C VAL A 67 7.43 -3.94 0.32
N ARG A 68 8.55 -3.93 -0.38
CA ARG A 68 9.86 -3.57 0.15
C ARG A 68 10.48 -2.52 -0.74
N ILE A 69 10.89 -1.41 -0.16
CA ILE A 69 11.56 -0.32 -0.85
C ILE A 69 12.95 -0.17 -0.23
N VAL A 70 13.98 -0.09 -1.07
CA VAL A 70 15.36 0.14 -0.65
C VAL A 70 15.93 1.28 -1.47
N CYS A 71 16.32 2.36 -0.82
CA CYS A 71 17.03 3.49 -1.39
C CYS A 71 18.51 3.41 -1.01
N ASP A 72 19.37 3.26 -2.01
CA ASP A 72 20.80 3.38 -1.84
C ASP A 72 21.22 4.81 -2.21
N ALA A 73 21.71 5.57 -1.22
CA ALA A 73 22.13 6.94 -1.45
C ALA A 73 23.42 7.03 -2.27
N SER A 74 24.27 6.01 -2.22
CA SER A 74 25.51 5.97 -3.01
C SER A 74 25.23 5.79 -4.51
N GLU A 75 24.18 5.04 -4.85
CA GLU A 75 23.71 4.84 -6.23
C GLU A 75 22.68 5.89 -6.67
N SER A 76 22.23 6.76 -5.75
CA SER A 76 21.17 7.75 -5.99
C SER A 76 19.88 7.13 -6.56
N ASN A 77 19.53 5.93 -6.09
CA ASN A 77 18.41 5.16 -6.63
C ASN A 77 17.61 4.46 -5.51
N CYS A 78 16.33 4.24 -5.76
CA CYS A 78 15.44 3.46 -4.92
C CYS A 78 14.79 2.34 -5.74
N ASP A 79 14.84 1.12 -5.24
CA ASP A 79 14.15 -0.02 -5.81
C ASP A 79 12.95 -0.40 -4.95
N LEU A 80 11.78 -0.44 -5.58
CA LEU A 80 10.54 -0.95 -5.02
C LEU A 80 10.32 -2.37 -5.55
N TYR A 81 10.13 -3.29 -4.62
CA TYR A 81 9.71 -4.67 -4.87
C TYR A 81 8.31 -4.84 -4.31
N GLN A 82 7.39 -5.30 -5.14
CA GLN A 82 6.02 -5.56 -4.71
C GLN A 82 5.57 -6.93 -5.15
N ALA A 83 4.81 -7.59 -4.28
CA ALA A 83 4.08 -8.80 -4.61
C ALA A 83 2.61 -8.66 -4.21
N ASP A 84 1.73 -9.01 -5.14
CA ASP A 84 0.29 -8.90 -5.01
C ASP A 84 -0.36 -10.25 -5.24
N VAL A 85 -1.33 -10.59 -4.41
CA VAL A 85 -2.22 -11.73 -4.65
C VAL A 85 -3.54 -11.19 -5.19
N MET A 86 -3.88 -11.62 -6.40
CA MET A 86 -5.12 -11.26 -7.09
C MET A 86 -5.93 -12.52 -7.41
N SER A 87 -7.25 -12.38 -7.58
CA SER A 87 -8.11 -13.46 -8.06
C SER A 87 -8.58 -13.12 -9.46
N LEU A 88 -7.99 -13.76 -10.47
CA LEU A 88 -8.46 -13.67 -11.85
C LEU A 88 -9.29 -14.93 -12.10
N SER A 89 -10.56 -14.76 -12.48
CA SER A 89 -11.47 -15.89 -12.78
C SER A 89 -11.71 -16.91 -11.65
N GLY A 90 -11.53 -16.50 -10.39
CA GLY A 90 -11.75 -17.36 -9.22
C GLY A 90 -10.55 -18.24 -8.84
N GLN A 91 -9.41 -18.12 -9.54
CA GLN A 91 -8.16 -18.76 -9.17
C GLN A 91 -7.18 -17.73 -8.60
N PRO A 92 -6.42 -18.07 -7.53
CA PRO A 92 -5.41 -17.19 -6.99
C PRO A 92 -4.25 -17.05 -7.97
N TRP A 93 -3.85 -15.81 -8.23
CA TRP A 93 -2.69 -15.45 -9.04
C TRP A 93 -1.75 -14.58 -8.21
N LEU A 94 -0.48 -14.96 -8.16
CA LEU A 94 0.58 -14.17 -7.54
C LEU A 94 1.30 -13.37 -8.63
N SER A 95 1.27 -12.05 -8.51
CA SER A 95 2.04 -11.15 -9.36
C SER A 95 3.20 -10.56 -8.55
N SER A 96 4.37 -10.43 -9.16
CA SER A 96 5.50 -9.72 -8.58
C SER A 96 6.11 -8.78 -9.60
N TYR A 97 6.52 -7.60 -9.15
CA TYR A 97 7.15 -6.60 -10.01
C TYR A 97 8.15 -5.74 -9.24
N ARG A 98 9.06 -5.13 -10.01
CA ARG A 98 10.10 -4.24 -9.52
C ARG A 98 10.06 -2.93 -10.29
N ASN A 99 10.08 -1.81 -9.57
CA ASN A 99 10.20 -0.47 -10.13
C ASN A 99 11.42 0.24 -9.53
N SER A 100 12.11 1.03 -10.35
CA SER A 100 13.28 1.83 -9.91
C SER A 100 12.98 3.32 -10.00
N PHE A 101 13.48 4.08 -9.03
CA PHE A 101 13.22 5.50 -8.85
C PHE A 101 14.53 6.24 -8.57
N ARG A 102 14.85 7.25 -9.37
CA ARG A 102 16.04 8.06 -9.15
C ARG A 102 15.82 9.04 -8.01
N ILE A 103 16.74 9.10 -7.06
CA ILE A 103 16.70 10.08 -5.96
C ILE A 103 16.92 11.47 -6.55
N THR A 104 15.96 12.38 -6.34
CA THR A 104 16.00 13.78 -6.78
C THR A 104 16.21 14.74 -5.61
N LYS A 105 15.88 14.31 -4.39
CA LYS A 105 16.10 15.07 -3.16
C LYS A 105 16.53 14.13 -2.04
N LEU A 106 17.58 14.52 -1.31
CA LEU A 106 18.04 13.84 -0.11
C LEU A 106 18.43 14.89 0.92
N ASP A 107 17.66 14.99 2.00
CA ASP A 107 17.95 15.89 3.12
C ASP A 107 17.64 15.24 4.47
N ALA A 108 17.81 16.00 5.56
CA ALA A 108 17.62 15.51 6.92
C ALA A 108 16.17 15.05 7.22
N GLN A 109 15.18 15.58 6.51
CA GLN A 109 13.77 15.34 6.77
C GLN A 109 13.15 14.34 5.79
N SER A 110 13.66 14.31 4.56
CA SER A 110 13.00 13.65 3.45
C SER A 110 13.97 13.08 2.41
N VAL A 111 13.56 11.98 1.79
CA VAL A 111 14.14 11.50 0.53
C VAL A 111 13.02 11.47 -0.50
N VAL A 112 13.21 12.15 -1.63
CA VAL A 112 12.28 12.12 -2.76
C VAL A 112 12.97 11.43 -3.92
N ALA A 113 12.26 10.48 -4.53
CA ALA A 113 12.72 9.75 -5.70
C ALA A 113 11.62 9.68 -6.74
N GLU A 114 11.99 9.73 -8.02
CA GLU A 114 11.05 9.72 -9.13
C GLU A 114 11.35 8.59 -10.09
N ALA A 115 10.32 7.88 -10.54
CA ALA A 115 10.45 6.92 -11.61
C ALA A 115 10.73 7.67 -12.93
N LEU A 116 11.36 6.99 -13.88
CA LEU A 116 11.35 7.48 -15.25
C LEU A 116 9.88 7.63 -15.70
N PRO A 117 9.53 8.76 -16.33
CA PRO A 117 8.15 8.97 -16.78
C PRO A 117 7.78 7.89 -17.80
N ASP A 118 6.63 7.27 -17.58
CA ASP A 118 5.99 6.40 -18.55
C ASP A 118 5.16 7.26 -19.52
N VAL A 119 4.65 6.66 -20.60
CA VAL A 119 3.83 7.34 -21.62
C VAL A 119 2.63 8.05 -21.00
N CYS A 120 2.02 7.47 -19.98
CA CYS A 120 0.77 7.95 -19.38
C CYS A 120 0.90 8.49 -17.95
N ILE A 121 1.91 8.06 -17.20
CA ILE A 121 2.00 8.32 -15.77
C ILE A 121 3.39 8.80 -15.33
N ARG A 122 3.41 9.56 -14.25
CA ARG A 122 4.60 9.85 -13.46
C ARG A 122 4.38 9.37 -12.03
N GLN A 123 5.41 8.76 -11.46
CA GLN A 123 5.39 8.27 -10.08
C GLN A 123 6.49 8.93 -9.26
N ALA A 124 6.15 9.36 -8.06
CA ALA A 124 7.07 9.91 -7.08
C ALA A 124 6.94 9.14 -5.76
N LEU A 125 8.09 8.78 -5.18
CA LEU A 125 8.22 8.24 -3.84
C LEU A 125 8.78 9.32 -2.92
N THR A 126 8.17 9.49 -1.75
CA THR A 126 8.64 10.38 -0.70
C THR A 126 8.76 9.59 0.58
N PHE A 127 9.98 9.47 1.10
CA PHE A 127 10.25 9.01 2.45
C PHE A 127 10.27 10.21 3.37
N ASP A 128 9.37 10.23 4.34
CA ASP A 128 9.46 11.12 5.49
C ASP A 128 10.29 10.43 6.57
N ARG A 129 11.49 10.96 6.82
CA ARG A 129 12.45 10.41 7.77
C ARG A 129 12.06 10.68 9.22
N VAL A 130 11.30 11.75 9.45
CA VAL A 130 10.84 12.17 10.79
C VAL A 130 9.63 11.35 11.20
N ALA A 131 8.62 11.31 10.32
CA ALA A 131 7.40 10.52 10.52
C ALA A 131 7.63 9.01 10.38
N LYS A 132 8.76 8.61 9.76
CA LYS A 132 9.05 7.23 9.37
C LYS A 132 7.90 6.68 8.52
N ALA A 133 7.57 7.39 7.45
CA ALA A 133 6.49 7.03 6.55
C ALA A 133 6.96 7.12 5.10
N VAL A 134 6.29 6.39 4.21
CA VAL A 134 6.53 6.50 2.77
C VAL A 134 5.23 6.81 2.07
N THR A 135 5.27 7.79 1.18
CA THR A 135 4.14 8.14 0.31
C THR A 135 4.54 7.89 -1.13
N MET A 136 3.69 7.19 -1.88
CA MET A 136 3.81 7.09 -3.33
C MET A 136 2.66 7.86 -3.97
N VAL A 137 2.98 8.74 -4.91
CA VAL A 137 1.99 9.47 -5.70
C VAL A 137 2.14 9.09 -7.16
N ARG A 138 1.05 8.63 -7.78
CA ARG A 138 0.94 8.42 -9.23
C ARG A 138 0.06 9.50 -9.82
N THR A 139 0.57 10.22 -10.80
CA THR A 139 -0.14 11.27 -11.54
C THR A 139 -0.22 10.91 -13.01
N LYS A 140 -1.36 11.20 -13.65
CA LYS A 140 -1.49 11.12 -15.10
C LYS A 140 -0.82 12.34 -15.74
N ILE A 141 0.00 12.10 -16.77
CA ILE A 141 0.75 13.17 -17.45
C ILE A 141 0.37 13.35 -18.92
N ASN A 142 -0.33 12.38 -19.52
CA ASN A 142 -0.82 12.44 -20.89
C ASN A 142 -2.33 12.14 -20.95
N ARG A 143 -3.06 12.88 -21.79
CA ARG A 143 -4.51 12.79 -21.98
C ARG A 143 -4.92 12.22 -23.35
N GLU A 144 -3.98 11.75 -24.15
CA GLU A 144 -4.26 11.01 -25.37
C GLU A 144 -5.08 9.74 -25.10
N ASP A 145 -5.81 9.26 -26.12
CA ASP A 145 -6.74 8.13 -26.01
C ASP A 145 -6.08 6.84 -25.48
N VAL A 146 -4.79 6.64 -25.77
CA VAL A 146 -3.99 5.51 -25.26
C VAL A 146 -3.87 5.50 -23.72
N CYS A 147 -4.04 6.64 -23.08
CA CYS A 147 -3.98 6.82 -21.63
C CYS A 147 -5.37 6.93 -20.96
N SER A 148 -6.45 6.65 -21.70
CA SER A 148 -7.83 6.76 -21.21
C SER A 148 -8.14 5.87 -20.01
N ALA A 149 -7.48 4.72 -19.89
CA ALA A 149 -7.63 3.81 -18.74
C ALA A 149 -6.99 4.33 -17.44
N VAL A 150 -6.17 5.38 -17.52
CA VAL A 150 -5.54 6.00 -16.35
C VAL A 150 -6.46 7.08 -15.79
N GLN A 151 -6.72 6.99 -14.48
CA GLN A 151 -7.50 7.97 -13.73
C GLN A 151 -6.85 9.36 -13.78
N ASP A 152 -7.67 10.40 -13.94
CA ASP A 152 -7.19 11.79 -14.00
C ASP A 152 -6.77 12.30 -12.61
N GLU A 153 -7.45 11.85 -11.56
CA GLU A 153 -7.09 12.21 -10.18
C GLU A 153 -5.81 11.49 -9.73
N PRO A 154 -4.91 12.17 -9.00
CA PRO A 154 -3.73 11.53 -8.44
C PRO A 154 -4.09 10.38 -7.49
N LEU A 155 -3.43 9.25 -7.67
CA LEU A 155 -3.53 8.14 -6.71
C LEU A 155 -2.40 8.27 -5.69
N THR A 156 -2.74 8.27 -4.41
CA THR A 156 -1.78 8.34 -3.30
C THR A 156 -1.84 7.09 -2.44
N LEU A 157 -0.69 6.45 -2.27
CA LEU A 157 -0.49 5.30 -1.41
C LEU A 157 0.45 5.65 -0.26
N TYR A 158 0.24 5.02 0.89
CA TYR A 158 0.98 5.24 2.12
C TYR A 158 1.53 3.92 2.67
N LEU A 159 2.75 3.94 3.20
CA LEU A 159 3.33 2.92 4.05
C LEU A 159 3.68 3.54 5.40
N GLY A 160 3.27 2.87 6.49
CA GLY A 160 3.35 3.41 7.84
C GLY A 160 2.13 4.27 8.20
N GLU A 161 2.25 5.08 9.25
CA GLU A 161 1.25 6.07 9.63
C GLU A 161 1.71 7.45 9.15
N PRO A 162 1.06 8.06 8.14
CA PRO A 162 1.34 9.45 7.78
C PRO A 162 0.93 10.37 8.95
N LEU A 163 1.70 11.43 9.21
CA LEU A 163 1.30 12.45 10.18
C LEU A 163 -0.05 13.05 9.74
N ARG A 164 -1.03 13.03 10.65
CA ARG A 164 -2.29 13.76 10.51
C ARG A 164 -2.09 15.25 10.73
#